data_AF-A0A7J3DN89-F1
#
_entry.id   AF-A0A7J3DN89-F1
#
_cell.length_a   1.000
_cell.length_b   1.000
_cell.length_c   1.000
_cell.angle_alpha   90.00
_cell.angle_beta   90.00
_cell.angle_gamma   90.00
#
_symmetry.space_group_name_H-M   'P 1'
#
loop_
_entity.id
_entity.type
_entity.pdbx_description
1 polymer ?
#
loop_
_entity_poly.entity_id
_entity_poly.type
_entity_poly.pdbx_seq_one_letter_code
_entity_poly.pdbx_strand_id
1 'polypeptide(L)'
;MMNSKGQAFSTFQLLISAIIALTILVILLGVLGIIPGLFNISQNPIDAMVNKLKDATTKLATPVHGGKVTFKPEVGIVTSENLATTADVGLEKEQICISPGDFMEQTEIISKGETESGEKPWVARNDGSMIKYKGSSREASFTVICHAPATRLRKYIEEDLEPEIKVEWMDGSSFKCACLESDFYKDQKCCLIVLRFVK
;
A
#
# COMPACT_ATOMS: atom_id res chain seq x y z
N MET A 1 18.09 -7.19 67.33
CA MET A 1 17.02 -6.34 66.78
C MET A 1 17.37 -6.01 65.33
N MET A 2 16.81 -6.74 64.36
CA MET A 2 17.11 -6.59 62.95
C MET A 2 16.17 -5.56 62.31
N ASN A 3 16.75 -4.51 61.74
CA ASN A 3 16.06 -3.41 61.05
C ASN A 3 15.43 -3.91 59.74
N SER A 4 14.13 -4.24 59.75
CA SER A 4 13.36 -4.68 58.57
C SER A 4 12.74 -3.52 57.75
N LYS A 5 13.30 -2.30 57.82
CA LYS A 5 12.74 -1.12 57.13
C LYS A 5 13.40 -0.81 55.76
N GLY A 6 14.37 -1.60 55.32
CA GLY A 6 15.11 -1.36 54.06
C GLY A 6 14.68 -2.19 52.84
N GLN A 7 13.92 -3.28 53.01
CA GLN A 7 13.59 -4.19 51.89
C GLN A 7 12.33 -3.82 51.10
N ALA A 8 11.36 -3.11 51.71
CA ALA A 8 10.11 -2.75 51.03
C ALA A 8 10.28 -1.64 49.96
N PHE A 9 11.31 -0.81 50.07
CA PHE A 9 11.56 0.28 49.11
C PHE A 9 12.15 -0.25 47.78
N SER A 10 12.93 -1.33 47.84
CA SER A 10 13.60 -1.92 46.67
C SER A 10 12.62 -2.69 45.77
N THR A 11 11.63 -3.38 46.34
CA THR A 11 10.61 -4.10 45.56
C THR A 11 9.68 -3.16 44.80
N PHE A 12 9.35 -2.01 45.38
CA PHE A 12 8.53 -0.99 44.72
C PHE A 12 9.24 -0.37 43.51
N GLN A 13 10.55 -0.11 43.63
CA GLN A 13 11.36 0.39 42.50
C GLN A 13 11.47 -0.65 41.38
N LEU A 14 11.69 -1.93 41.71
CA LEU A 14 11.71 -3.00 40.72
C LEU A 14 10.40 -3.12 39.94
N LEU A 15 9.26 -2.96 40.62
CA LEU A 15 7.94 -3.04 39.99
C LEU A 15 7.69 -1.86 39.04
N ILE A 16 8.12 -0.65 39.40
CA ILE A 16 8.03 0.53 38.54
C ILE A 16 8.93 0.37 37.30
N SER A 17 10.17 -0.10 37.47
CA SER A 17 11.08 -0.34 36.34
C SER A 17 10.55 -1.38 35.36
N ALA A 18 9.91 -2.45 35.85
CA ALA A 18 9.28 -3.46 35.01
C ALA A 18 8.13 -2.89 34.17
N ILE A 19 7.28 -2.03 34.76
CA ILE A 19 6.17 -1.38 34.03
C ILE A 19 6.73 -0.46 32.93
N ILE A 20 7.74 0.35 33.24
CA ILE A 20 8.36 1.25 32.25
C ILE A 20 8.98 0.44 31.11
N ALA A 21 9.73 -0.62 31.42
CA ALA A 21 10.33 -1.49 30.41
C ALA A 21 9.27 -2.15 29.51
N LEU A 22 8.16 -2.62 30.09
CA LEU A 22 7.05 -3.22 29.34
C LEU A 22 6.34 -2.18 28.46
N THR A 23 6.19 -0.95 28.94
CA THR A 23 5.61 0.16 28.16
C THR A 23 6.48 0.52 26.96
N ILE A 24 7.80 0.66 27.17
CA ILE A 24 8.76 0.93 26.08
C ILE A 24 8.78 -0.23 25.09
N LEU A 25 8.75 -1.48 25.56
CA LEU A 25 8.70 -2.66 24.70
C LEU A 25 7.44 -2.66 23.83
N VAL A 26 6.26 -2.33 24.38
CA VAL A 26 5.01 -2.23 23.61
C VAL A 26 5.11 -1.15 22.54
N ILE A 27 5.70 0.01 22.87
CA ILE A 27 5.93 1.09 21.90
C ILE A 27 6.88 0.62 20.79
N LEU A 28 8.00 0.00 21.14
CA LEU A 28 8.99 -0.51 20.17
C LEU A 28 8.41 -1.62 19.28
N LEU A 29 7.61 -2.53 19.85
CA LEU A 29 6.93 -3.58 19.08
C LEU A 29 5.86 -3.00 18.14
N GLY A 30 5.20 -1.90 18.54
CA GLY A 30 4.30 -1.13 17.67
C GLY A 30 5.03 -0.49 16.49
N VAL A 31 6.22 0.10 16.72
CA VAL A 31 7.05 0.70 15.65
C VAL A 31 7.63 -0.37 14.72
N LEU A 32 8.01 -1.54 15.24
CA LEU A 32 8.56 -2.64 14.45
C LEU A 32 7.49 -3.47 13.71
N GLY A 33 6.19 -3.22 13.95
CA GLY A 33 5.09 -3.92 13.28
C GLY A 33 5.01 -5.42 13.59
N ILE A 34 5.63 -5.88 14.69
CA ILE A 34 5.77 -7.30 15.04
C ILE A 34 4.47 -7.90 15.60
N ILE A 35 3.53 -7.07 16.07
CA ILE A 35 2.21 -7.52 16.55
C ILE A 35 1.13 -7.13 15.53
N PRO A 36 0.70 -8.04 14.65
CA PRO A 36 -0.47 -7.79 13.80
C PRO A 36 -1.72 -7.72 14.68
N GLY A 37 -2.37 -6.55 14.74
CA GLY A 37 -3.75 -6.42 15.25
C GLY A 37 -4.00 -5.38 16.36
N LEU A 38 -3.01 -4.99 17.16
CA LEU A 38 -3.24 -4.02 18.27
C LEU A 38 -3.12 -2.55 17.85
N PHE A 39 -2.45 -2.26 16.74
CA PHE A 39 -2.27 -0.91 16.20
C PHE A 39 -2.76 -0.80 14.75
N ASN A 40 -3.98 -1.24 14.48
CA ASN A 40 -4.70 -0.89 13.24
C ASN A 40 -5.11 0.59 13.26
N ILE A 41 -4.14 1.49 13.52
CA ILE A 41 -4.24 2.89 13.18
C ILE A 41 -4.32 2.90 11.67
N SER A 42 -5.50 3.21 11.15
CA SER A 42 -5.74 3.49 9.74
C SER A 42 -4.54 4.26 9.15
N GLN A 43 -3.66 3.55 8.45
CA GLN A 43 -2.43 4.15 7.94
C GLN A 43 -2.78 5.07 6.76
N ASN A 44 -2.00 6.14 6.61
CA ASN A 44 -2.02 6.94 5.39
C ASN A 44 -1.78 6.00 4.19
N PRO A 45 -2.64 6.01 3.16
CA PRO A 45 -2.48 5.11 2.01
C PRO A 45 -1.10 5.17 1.35
N ILE A 46 -0.51 6.37 1.26
CA ILE A 46 0.80 6.58 0.63
C ILE A 46 1.89 5.89 1.43
N ASP A 47 1.99 6.14 2.74
CA ASP A 47 3.03 5.55 3.59
C ASP A 47 2.96 4.02 3.61
N ALA A 48 1.74 3.48 3.72
CA ALA A 48 1.51 2.05 3.68
C ALA A 48 1.96 1.44 2.34
N MET A 49 1.57 2.06 1.22
CA MET A 49 1.95 1.59 -0.12
C MET A 49 3.45 1.70 -0.35
N VAL A 50 4.09 2.79 0.07
CA VAL A 50 5.55 2.98 -0.03
C VAL A 50 6.31 1.87 0.68
N ASN A 51 5.91 1.54 1.91
CA ASN A 51 6.57 0.49 2.68
C ASN A 51 6.45 -0.88 2.01
N LYS A 52 5.29 -1.19 1.43
CA LYS A 52 5.07 -2.44 0.70
C LYS A 52 5.70 -2.45 -0.68
N LEU A 53 5.81 -1.30 -1.34
CA LEU A 53 6.53 -1.14 -2.59
C LEU A 53 8.03 -1.41 -2.39
N LYS A 54 8.64 -0.87 -1.32
CA LYS A 54 10.01 -1.21 -0.92
C LYS A 54 10.21 -2.71 -0.81
N ASP A 55 9.34 -3.40 -0.07
CA ASP A 55 9.41 -4.85 0.08
C ASP A 55 9.25 -5.58 -1.27
N ALA A 56 8.22 -5.23 -2.05
CA ALA A 56 7.94 -5.84 -3.36
C ALA A 56 9.09 -5.66 -4.37
N THR A 57 9.82 -4.55 -4.33
CA THR A 57 10.98 -4.34 -5.22
C THR A 57 12.17 -5.26 -4.93
N THR A 58 12.22 -5.85 -3.73
CA THR A 58 13.21 -6.86 -3.33
C THR A 58 12.71 -8.30 -3.50
N LYS A 59 11.39 -8.50 -3.53
CA LYS A 59 10.72 -9.79 -3.70
C LYS A 59 9.97 -9.84 -5.04
N LEU A 60 10.74 -9.86 -6.13
CA LEU A 60 10.15 -9.89 -7.47
C LEU A 60 9.27 -11.13 -7.67
N ALA A 61 8.23 -10.98 -8.51
CA ALA A 61 7.26 -12.03 -8.84
C ALA A 61 6.49 -12.59 -7.63
N THR A 62 6.50 -11.89 -6.49
CA THR A 62 5.78 -12.31 -5.28
C THR A 62 4.78 -11.23 -4.88
N PRO A 63 3.47 -11.55 -4.75
CA PRO A 63 2.51 -10.61 -4.23
C PRO A 63 2.81 -10.22 -2.78
N VAL A 64 2.96 -8.92 -2.54
CA VAL A 64 3.14 -8.36 -1.20
C VAL A 64 1.85 -7.69 -0.77
N HIS A 65 1.15 -8.29 0.18
CA HIS A 65 -0.10 -7.76 0.69
C HIS A 65 0.12 -6.60 1.67
N GLY A 66 -0.56 -5.50 1.37
CA GLY A 66 -0.72 -4.33 2.22
C GLY A 66 -1.83 -4.55 3.26
N GLY A 67 -1.65 -3.91 4.41
CA GLY A 67 -2.68 -3.87 5.44
C GLY A 67 -3.84 -2.94 5.07
N LYS A 68 -4.70 -2.73 6.05
CA LYS A 68 -5.85 -1.83 5.95
C LYS A 68 -5.40 -0.36 5.91
N VAL A 69 -5.86 0.36 4.89
CA VAL A 69 -5.67 1.81 4.73
C VAL A 69 -7.02 2.50 4.63
N THR A 70 -7.09 3.76 5.04
CA THR A 70 -8.33 4.55 4.89
C THR A 70 -8.11 5.72 3.97
N PHE A 71 -8.91 5.76 2.92
CA PHE A 71 -9.01 6.88 2.00
C PHE A 71 -10.06 7.87 2.54
N LYS A 72 -9.67 9.14 2.61
CA LYS A 72 -10.52 10.30 2.94
C LYS A 72 -10.25 11.39 1.91
N PRO A 73 -11.15 12.36 1.67
CA PRO A 73 -10.96 13.37 0.63
C PRO A 73 -9.61 14.10 0.69
N GLU A 74 -9.11 14.37 1.90
CA GLU A 74 -7.88 15.15 2.14
C GLU A 74 -6.59 14.36 1.87
N VAL A 75 -6.63 13.03 2.00
CA VAL A 75 -5.47 12.12 1.84
C VAL A 75 -5.72 11.05 0.77
N GLY A 76 -6.80 11.18 0.03
CA GLY A 76 -7.35 10.13 -0.83
C GLY A 76 -6.69 10.07 -2.19
N ILE A 77 -5.75 10.97 -2.49
CA ILE A 77 -5.01 11.03 -3.75
C ILE A 77 -3.68 10.30 -3.57
N VAL A 78 -3.49 9.22 -4.32
CA VAL A 78 -2.24 8.51 -4.45
C VAL A 78 -1.77 8.62 -5.89
N THR A 79 -0.55 9.10 -6.10
CA THR A 79 0.07 9.22 -7.42
C THR A 79 1.32 8.35 -7.50
N SER A 80 1.62 7.83 -8.69
CA SER A 80 2.85 7.09 -8.93
C SER A 80 4.09 7.96 -8.71
N GLU A 81 3.98 9.27 -8.96
CA GLU A 81 5.04 10.25 -8.67
C GLU A 81 5.37 10.37 -7.18
N ASN A 82 4.33 10.46 -6.33
CA ASN A 82 4.54 10.50 -4.88
C ASN A 82 5.12 9.17 -4.38
N LEU A 83 4.66 8.04 -4.91
CA LEU A 83 5.17 6.73 -4.56
C LEU A 83 6.63 6.53 -4.97
N ALA A 84 6.99 6.86 -6.22
CA ALA A 84 8.37 6.78 -6.72
C ALA A 84 9.32 7.61 -5.85
N THR A 85 8.96 8.87 -5.60
CA THR A 85 9.80 9.83 -4.87
C THR A 85 9.95 9.44 -3.40
N THR A 86 8.86 9.01 -2.75
CA THR A 86 8.88 8.69 -1.31
C THR A 86 9.49 7.31 -1.04
N ALA A 87 9.35 6.37 -1.98
CA ALA A 87 9.92 5.04 -1.83
C ALA A 87 11.42 5.03 -2.03
N ASP A 88 11.97 5.85 -2.93
CA ASP A 88 13.40 5.91 -3.24
C ASP A 88 14.00 4.52 -3.53
N VAL A 89 13.29 3.76 -4.38
CA VAL A 89 13.63 2.36 -4.75
C VAL A 89 14.24 2.26 -6.16
N GLY A 90 14.64 3.39 -6.73
CA GLY A 90 15.16 3.47 -8.10
C GLY A 90 14.12 3.13 -9.18
N LEU A 91 12.84 3.43 -8.90
CA LEU A 91 11.76 3.32 -9.88
C LEU A 91 11.35 4.72 -10.38
N GLU A 92 11.11 4.84 -11.67
CA GLU A 92 10.45 5.99 -12.29
C GLU A 92 8.93 5.90 -12.08
N LYS A 93 8.24 7.05 -12.15
CA LYS A 93 6.79 7.10 -11.90
C LYS A 93 5.99 6.33 -12.95
N GLU A 94 6.52 6.17 -14.16
CA GLU A 94 5.92 5.39 -15.24
C GLU A 94 6.07 3.87 -15.01
N GLN A 95 7.00 3.45 -14.16
CA GLN A 95 7.21 2.06 -13.74
C GLN A 95 6.32 1.65 -12.56
N ILE A 96 5.50 2.56 -12.03
CA ILE A 96 4.57 2.29 -10.94
C ILE A 96 3.15 2.56 -11.43
N CYS A 97 2.28 1.60 -11.20
CA CYS A 97 0.94 1.59 -11.74
C CYS A 97 -0.06 1.28 -10.64
N ILE A 98 -1.10 2.10 -10.51
CA ILE A 98 -2.06 2.03 -9.42
C ILE A 98 -3.44 1.70 -10.00
N SER A 99 -3.87 0.45 -9.83
CA SER A 99 -5.16 -0.04 -10.27
C SER A 99 -6.22 0.08 -9.16
N PRO A 100 -7.43 0.54 -9.49
CA PRO A 100 -8.60 0.48 -8.59
C PRO A 100 -8.99 -0.94 -8.16
N GLY A 101 -8.56 -1.98 -8.89
CA GLY A 101 -8.86 -3.39 -8.58
C GLY A 101 -10.34 -3.64 -8.28
N ASP A 102 -10.63 -4.10 -7.07
CA ASP A 102 -12.00 -4.42 -6.61
C ASP A 102 -12.98 -3.22 -6.67
N PHE A 103 -12.46 -1.99 -6.77
CA PHE A 103 -13.26 -0.76 -6.83
C PHE A 103 -13.52 -0.27 -8.26
N MET A 104 -13.16 -1.03 -9.30
CA MET A 104 -13.26 -0.60 -10.70
C MET A 104 -14.67 -0.13 -11.09
N GLU A 105 -15.72 -0.86 -10.71
CA GLU A 105 -17.12 -0.48 -11.00
C GLU A 105 -17.50 0.88 -10.39
N GLN A 106 -16.91 1.21 -9.24
CA GLN A 106 -17.09 2.46 -8.50
C GLN A 106 -16.09 3.55 -8.91
N THR A 107 -15.30 3.30 -9.94
CA THR A 107 -14.26 4.22 -10.42
C THR A 107 -14.66 4.90 -11.71
N GLU A 108 -14.43 6.21 -11.77
CA GLU A 108 -14.41 7.03 -12.97
C GLU A 108 -12.99 7.01 -13.54
N ILE A 109 -12.82 6.55 -14.79
CA ILE A 109 -11.53 6.54 -15.47
C ILE A 109 -11.41 7.80 -16.32
N ILE A 110 -10.37 8.59 -16.08
CA ILE A 110 -10.10 9.85 -16.79
C ILE A 110 -8.76 9.80 -17.52
N SER A 111 -8.67 10.47 -18.66
CA SER A 111 -7.43 10.68 -19.40
C SER A 111 -6.66 11.89 -18.86
N LYS A 112 -5.38 11.98 -19.23
CA LYS A 112 -4.55 13.13 -18.88
C LYS A 112 -5.15 14.42 -19.48
N GLY A 113 -5.49 15.38 -18.61
CA GLY A 113 -6.06 16.67 -19.00
C GLY A 113 -7.59 16.70 -19.03
N GLU A 114 -8.26 15.57 -18.81
CA GLU A 114 -9.71 15.54 -18.64
C GLU A 114 -10.09 15.96 -17.22
N THR A 115 -11.22 16.64 -17.10
CA THR A 115 -11.81 17.01 -15.81
C THR A 115 -12.71 15.89 -15.30
N GLU A 116 -12.64 15.65 -13.99
CA GLU A 116 -13.55 14.74 -13.29
C GLU A 116 -15.00 15.19 -13.52
N SER A 117 -15.83 14.33 -14.12
CA SER A 117 -17.24 14.60 -14.40
C SER A 117 -18.16 14.03 -13.32
N GLY A 118 -17.70 13.00 -12.61
CA GLY A 118 -18.58 11.94 -12.15
C GLY A 118 -18.92 11.92 -10.67
N GLU A 119 -20.15 11.46 -10.41
CA GLU A 119 -20.77 11.11 -9.13
C GLU A 119 -20.06 9.95 -8.40
N LYS A 120 -19.18 9.22 -9.11
CA LYS A 120 -18.49 8.05 -8.57
C LYS A 120 -17.50 8.44 -7.46
N PRO A 121 -17.39 7.64 -6.40
CA PRO A 121 -16.53 7.97 -5.27
C PRO A 121 -15.04 7.76 -5.56
N TRP A 122 -14.68 6.96 -6.57
CA TRP A 122 -13.29 6.78 -7.01
C TRP A 122 -13.06 7.43 -8.37
N VAL A 123 -11.86 7.98 -8.55
CA VAL A 123 -11.33 8.49 -9.81
C VAL A 123 -9.96 7.88 -10.03
N ALA A 124 -9.67 7.36 -11.21
CA ALA A 124 -8.34 6.92 -11.57
C ALA A 124 -7.94 7.44 -12.94
N ARG A 125 -6.65 7.67 -13.12
CA ARG A 125 -6.12 7.97 -14.45
C ARG A 125 -6.01 6.70 -15.26
N ASN A 126 -6.31 6.83 -16.54
CA ASN A 126 -6.25 5.75 -17.51
C ASN A 126 -4.84 5.20 -17.75
N ASP A 127 -3.78 5.86 -17.29
CA ASP A 127 -2.38 5.40 -17.38
C ASP A 127 -1.89 4.71 -16.09
N GLY A 128 -2.77 4.59 -15.08
CA GLY A 128 -2.42 4.06 -13.77
C GLY A 128 -1.56 4.98 -12.91
N SER A 129 -1.32 6.24 -13.32
CA SER A 129 -0.46 7.17 -12.57
C SER A 129 -1.13 7.76 -11.33
N MET A 130 -2.44 7.60 -11.16
CA MET A 130 -3.19 8.22 -10.08
C MET A 130 -4.46 7.45 -9.73
N ILE A 131 -4.75 7.35 -8.44
CA ILE A 131 -6.07 7.06 -7.90
C ILE A 131 -6.45 8.12 -6.86
N LYS A 132 -7.73 8.51 -6.84
CA LYS A 132 -8.30 9.51 -5.95
C LYS A 132 -9.63 9.01 -5.40
N TYR A 133 -9.83 9.17 -4.10
CA TYR A 133 -11.12 8.96 -3.45
C TYR A 133 -11.80 10.29 -3.08
N LYS A 134 -13.06 10.45 -3.48
CA LYS A 134 -13.89 11.65 -3.30
C LYS A 134 -15.00 11.48 -2.26
N GLY A 135 -15.26 10.27 -1.78
CA GLY A 135 -16.29 10.00 -0.76
C GLY A 135 -15.85 10.39 0.65
N SER A 136 -16.71 10.18 1.65
CA SER A 136 -16.44 10.61 3.04
C SER A 136 -15.28 9.86 3.71
N SER A 137 -15.30 8.52 3.64
CA SER A 137 -14.24 7.65 4.14
C SER A 137 -14.42 6.26 3.56
N ARG A 138 -13.33 5.63 3.10
CA ARG A 138 -13.36 4.24 2.63
C ARG A 138 -12.12 3.48 3.07
N GLU A 139 -12.35 2.33 3.65
CA GLU A 139 -11.29 1.40 3.99
C GLU A 139 -11.03 0.48 2.79
N ALA A 140 -9.75 0.25 2.51
CA ALA A 140 -9.28 -0.67 1.49
C ALA A 140 -8.07 -1.44 2.01
N SER A 141 -7.83 -2.60 1.44
CA SER A 141 -6.51 -3.23 1.46
C SER A 141 -5.88 -3.07 0.07
N PHE A 142 -4.63 -3.49 -0.09
CA PHE A 142 -3.97 -3.42 -1.39
C PHE A 142 -2.94 -4.53 -1.52
N THR A 143 -2.56 -4.85 -2.75
CA THR A 143 -1.47 -5.80 -3.06
C THR A 143 -0.48 -5.09 -3.97
N VAL A 144 0.82 -5.25 -3.70
CA VAL A 144 1.90 -4.73 -4.54
C VAL A 144 2.65 -5.88 -5.16
N ILE A 145 2.90 -5.81 -6.46
CA ILE A 145 3.58 -6.86 -7.22
C ILE A 145 4.56 -6.18 -8.15
N CYS A 146 5.83 -6.55 -8.04
CA CYS A 146 6.88 -6.05 -8.92
C CYS A 146 7.50 -7.20 -9.71
N HIS A 147 7.86 -6.95 -10.96
CA HIS A 147 8.62 -7.88 -11.77
C HIS A 147 9.65 -7.13 -12.62
N ALA A 148 10.76 -7.80 -12.94
CA ALA A 148 11.68 -7.43 -14.00
C ALA A 148 11.99 -8.68 -14.85
N PRO A 149 11.81 -8.66 -16.19
CA PRO A 149 11.27 -7.57 -17.02
C PRO A 149 9.75 -7.37 -16.87
N ALA A 150 9.23 -6.21 -17.29
CA ALA A 150 7.81 -5.85 -17.24
C ALA A 150 6.91 -6.81 -18.04
N THR A 151 7.42 -7.36 -19.14
CA THR A 151 6.72 -8.38 -19.95
C THR A 151 6.32 -9.62 -19.13
N ARG A 152 7.14 -10.01 -18.14
CA ARG A 152 6.82 -11.11 -17.24
C ARG A 152 5.78 -10.72 -16.19
N LEU A 153 5.72 -9.45 -15.77
CA LEU A 153 4.65 -8.99 -14.89
C LEU A 153 3.29 -9.16 -15.58
N ARG A 154 3.18 -8.70 -16.83
CA ARG A 154 1.95 -8.85 -17.63
C ARG A 154 1.49 -10.31 -17.68
N LYS A 155 2.40 -11.20 -18.08
CA LYS A 155 2.12 -12.64 -18.15
C LYS A 155 1.68 -13.21 -16.81
N TYR A 156 2.37 -12.85 -15.73
CA TYR A 156 2.02 -13.28 -14.36
C TYR A 156 0.62 -12.78 -13.94
N ILE A 157 0.25 -11.56 -14.35
CA ILE A 157 -1.07 -11.02 -14.05
C ILE A 157 -2.17 -11.79 -14.80
N GLU A 158 -1.96 -12.01 -16.10
CA GLU A 158 -2.90 -12.72 -16.97
C GLU A 158 -3.05 -14.21 -16.55
N GLU A 159 -1.96 -14.90 -16.24
CA GLU A 159 -1.99 -16.35 -15.99
C GLU A 159 -2.33 -16.73 -14.53
N ASP A 160 -1.77 -16.00 -13.55
CA ASP A 160 -1.78 -16.43 -12.15
C ASP A 160 -2.68 -15.56 -11.25
N LEU A 161 -2.86 -14.28 -11.59
CA LEU A 161 -3.54 -13.34 -10.71
C LEU A 161 -4.96 -13.01 -11.14
N GLU A 162 -5.34 -13.24 -12.40
CA GLU A 162 -6.69 -12.98 -12.89
C GLU A 162 -7.80 -13.59 -11.99
N PRO A 163 -7.70 -14.85 -11.52
CA PRO A 163 -8.74 -15.45 -10.68
C PRO A 163 -8.93 -14.73 -9.35
N GLU A 164 -7.87 -14.11 -8.84
CA GLU A 164 -7.90 -13.41 -7.56
C GLU A 164 -8.20 -11.92 -7.73
N ILE A 165 -7.57 -11.26 -8.71
CA ILE A 165 -7.49 -9.82 -8.86
C ILE A 165 -8.55 -9.26 -9.82
N LYS A 166 -9.23 -10.11 -10.61
CA LYS A 166 -10.22 -9.71 -11.62
C LYS A 166 -9.68 -8.61 -12.52
N VAL A 167 -8.75 -8.99 -13.37
CA VAL A 167 -7.98 -8.07 -14.23
C VAL A 167 -8.69 -7.78 -15.55
N GLU A 168 -10.03 -7.89 -15.58
CA GLU A 168 -10.88 -7.55 -16.73
C GLU A 168 -10.62 -6.13 -17.26
N TRP A 169 -10.01 -5.27 -16.44
CA TRP A 169 -9.56 -3.95 -16.86
C TRP A 169 -8.34 -3.96 -17.81
N MET A 170 -7.58 -5.05 -17.92
CA MET A 170 -6.45 -5.16 -18.86
C MET A 170 -6.89 -5.55 -20.27
N ASP A 171 -8.02 -6.25 -20.42
CA ASP A 171 -8.45 -6.87 -21.70
C ASP A 171 -9.27 -5.95 -22.62
N GLY A 172 -8.99 -4.65 -22.60
CA GLY A 172 -9.62 -3.66 -23.49
C GLY A 172 -10.43 -2.58 -22.78
N SER A 173 -10.28 -2.43 -21.46
CA SER A 173 -10.81 -1.28 -20.75
C SER A 173 -9.96 -0.03 -21.02
N SER A 174 -10.53 1.14 -20.72
CA SER A 174 -9.85 2.43 -20.83
C SER A 174 -8.59 2.51 -19.95
N PHE A 175 -8.37 1.63 -18.98
CA PHE A 175 -7.22 1.67 -18.08
C PHE A 175 -6.03 0.86 -18.62
N LYS A 176 -4.88 1.51 -18.74
CA LYS A 176 -3.62 1.02 -19.28
C LYS A 176 -2.51 1.29 -18.30
N CYS A 177 -1.60 0.34 -18.19
CA CYS A 177 -0.45 0.47 -17.33
C CYS A 177 0.78 0.88 -18.15
N ALA A 178 1.28 2.11 -17.97
CA ALA A 178 2.30 2.69 -18.87
C ALA A 178 3.53 1.78 -19.08
N CYS A 179 4.01 1.13 -18.01
CA CYS A 179 5.15 0.21 -18.06
C CYS A 179 4.88 -1.13 -18.77
N LEU A 180 3.61 -1.57 -18.84
CA LEU A 180 3.24 -2.87 -19.43
C LEU A 180 2.95 -2.75 -20.93
N GLU A 181 2.62 -1.54 -21.38
CA GLU A 181 2.21 -1.24 -22.75
C GLU A 181 3.34 -0.63 -23.59
N SER A 182 4.29 0.07 -22.98
CA SER A 182 5.38 0.73 -23.70
C SER A 182 6.56 -0.20 -23.95
N ASP A 183 6.97 -0.30 -25.22
CA ASP A 183 8.20 -1.01 -25.63
C ASP A 183 9.45 -0.49 -24.92
N PHE A 184 9.44 0.77 -24.47
CA PHE A 184 10.57 1.37 -23.74
C PHE A 184 10.78 0.74 -22.36
N TYR A 185 9.69 0.31 -21.70
CA TYR A 185 9.74 -0.26 -20.36
C TYR A 185 9.74 -1.79 -20.35
N LYS A 186 9.66 -2.45 -21.52
CA LYS A 186 9.48 -3.90 -21.63
C LYS A 186 10.53 -4.71 -20.86
N ASP A 187 11.78 -4.25 -20.84
CA ASP A 187 12.93 -4.89 -20.21
C ASP A 187 13.25 -4.34 -18.81
N GLN A 188 12.46 -3.36 -18.35
CA GLN A 188 12.67 -2.68 -17.08
C GLN A 188 11.83 -3.31 -15.97
N LYS A 189 12.08 -2.88 -14.72
CA LYS A 189 11.24 -3.26 -13.59
C LYS A 189 9.91 -2.52 -13.70
N CYS A 190 8.80 -3.21 -13.49
CA CYS A 190 7.51 -2.57 -13.26
C CYS A 190 6.87 -3.08 -11.97
N CYS A 191 6.13 -2.21 -11.30
CA CYS A 191 5.31 -2.52 -10.14
C CYS A 191 3.84 -2.14 -10.37
N LEU A 192 2.96 -3.07 -10.06
CA LEU A 192 1.52 -2.88 -10.02
C LEU A 192 1.05 -2.87 -8.56
N ILE A 193 0.27 -1.86 -8.21
CA ILE A 193 -0.44 -1.73 -6.94
C ILE A 193 -1.92 -1.88 -7.25
N VAL A 194 -2.60 -2.79 -6.56
CA VAL A 194 -4.01 -3.09 -6.78
C VAL A 194 -4.78 -2.88 -5.50
N LEU A 195 -5.83 -2.04 -5.52
CA LEU A 195 -6.74 -1.89 -4.39
C LEU A 195 -7.72 -3.06 -4.26
N ARG A 196 -8.03 -3.40 -3.02
CA ARG A 196 -8.81 -4.58 -2.64
C ARG A 196 -9.81 -4.25 -1.55
N PHE A 197 -10.92 -4.97 -1.50
CA PHE A 197 -11.83 -4.88 -0.35
C PHE A 197 -11.10 -5.34 0.92
N VAL A 198 -11.48 -4.76 2.06
CA VAL A 198 -11.08 -5.28 3.36
C VAL A 198 -11.93 -6.53 3.61
N LYS A 199 -11.28 -7.69 3.76
CA LYS A 199 -11.94 -8.95 4.16
C LYS A 199 -12.09 -9.00 5.68
#